data_AF-A0A2E8VTX1-F1
#
_entry.id   AF-A0A2E8VTX1-F1
#
_cell.length_a   1.000
_cell.length_b   1.000
_cell.length_c   1.000
_cell.angle_alpha   90.00
_cell.angle_beta   90.00
_cell.angle_gamma   90.00
#
_symmetry.space_group_name_H-M   'P 1'
#
loop_
_entity.id
_entity.type
_entity.pdbx_description
1 polymer ?
#
loop_
_entity_poly.entity_id
_entity_poly.type
_entity_poly.pdbx_seq_one_letter_code
_entity_poly.pdbx_strand_id
1 'polypeptide(L)'
;MTAQDLIDALGAYPAVILGYFAVLPAAAWLLGDVPYDREGGKSAWDYCYSVIIYAVGVPGTVSAVLIGYALFLTRTNLLEVNFLVYFVPVIGMGLTYWLIGRRVAFERLPGFGRLSGLMLLIALSFGTVLVLSKLRILVGFFASFEVLLGLGVLVFLAFQYAGRKLFK
;
A
#
# COMPACT_ATOMS: atom_id res chain seq x y z
N MET A 1 21.30 -3.98 -11.92
CA MET A 1 20.75 -4.15 -10.56
C MET A 1 19.28 -4.49 -10.71
N THR A 2 18.89 -5.70 -10.32
CA THR A 2 17.50 -6.14 -10.26
C THR A 2 16.83 -5.59 -9.00
N ALA A 3 15.49 -5.68 -8.90
CA ALA A 3 14.79 -5.35 -7.66
C ALA A 3 15.24 -6.23 -6.48
N GLN A 4 15.63 -7.48 -6.76
CA GLN A 4 16.15 -8.40 -5.78
C GLN A 4 17.52 -7.93 -5.24
N ASP A 5 18.43 -7.52 -6.13
CA ASP A 5 19.75 -7.01 -5.75
C ASP A 5 19.62 -5.78 -4.82
N LEU A 6 18.60 -4.94 -5.02
CA LEU A 6 18.33 -3.78 -4.18
C LEU A 6 17.85 -4.19 -2.78
N ILE A 7 16.96 -5.19 -2.71
CA ILE A 7 16.47 -5.75 -1.44
C ILE A 7 17.62 -6.37 -0.65
N ASP A 8 18.51 -7.11 -1.33
CA ASP A 8 19.66 -7.75 -0.70
C ASP A 8 20.68 -6.71 -0.22
N ALA A 9 20.93 -5.67 -1.02
CA ALA A 9 21.78 -4.54 -0.63
C ALA A 9 21.24 -3.78 0.59
N LEU A 10 19.92 -3.55 0.66
CA LEU A 10 19.28 -2.95 1.84
C LEU A 10 19.33 -3.90 3.05
N GLY A 11 19.11 -5.19 2.81
CA GLY A 11 19.19 -6.24 3.81
C GLY A 11 20.55 -6.38 4.49
N ALA A 12 21.63 -5.93 3.84
CA ALA A 12 22.98 -5.90 4.41
C ALA A 12 23.14 -4.90 5.57
N TYR A 13 22.22 -3.96 5.75
CA TYR A 13 22.28 -2.93 6.80
C TYR A 13 21.08 -3.02 7.78
N PRO A 14 20.93 -4.14 8.51
CA PRO A 14 19.77 -4.38 9.37
C PRO A 14 19.63 -3.35 10.49
N ALA A 15 20.74 -2.91 11.08
CA ALA A 15 20.74 -1.92 12.15
C ALA A 15 20.22 -0.55 11.68
N VAL A 16 20.47 -0.17 10.43
CA VAL A 16 20.01 1.10 9.86
C VAL A 16 18.51 1.07 9.64
N ILE A 17 17.98 -0.03 9.10
CA ILE A 17 16.53 -0.21 8.89
C ILE A 17 15.79 -0.17 10.23
N LEU A 18 16.25 -0.97 11.20
CA LEU A 18 15.65 -1.01 12.53
C LEU A 18 15.76 0.34 13.24
N GLY A 19 16.93 0.98 13.18
CA GLY A 19 17.14 2.31 13.76
C GLY A 19 16.20 3.36 13.16
N TYR A 20 16.09 3.40 11.83
CA TYR A 20 15.19 4.33 11.12
C TYR A 20 13.73 4.13 11.54
N PHE A 21 13.22 2.90 11.50
CA PHE A 21 11.83 2.62 11.87
C PHE A 21 11.56 2.60 13.37
N ALA A 22 12.57 2.59 14.23
CA ALA A 22 12.42 2.79 15.67
C ALA A 22 12.42 4.27 16.06
N VAL A 23 13.27 5.08 15.42
CA VAL A 23 13.38 6.52 15.70
C VAL A 23 12.11 7.27 15.31
N LEU A 24 11.45 6.90 14.21
CA LEU A 24 10.25 7.61 13.73
C LEU A 24 9.04 7.52 14.69
N PRO A 25 8.62 6.33 15.17
CA PRO A 25 7.57 6.25 16.20
C PRO A 25 8.02 6.83 17.53
N ALA A 26 9.30 6.73 17.90
CA ALA A 26 9.83 7.39 19.11
C ALA A 26 9.73 8.92 19.00
N ALA A 27 10.08 9.49 17.85
CA ALA A 27 9.94 10.92 17.57
C ALA A 27 8.48 11.36 17.59
N ALA A 28 7.58 10.56 16.97
CA ALA A 28 6.14 10.81 17.04
C ALA A 28 5.59 10.76 18.48
N TRP A 29 6.16 9.91 19.33
CA TRP A 29 5.80 9.83 20.74
C TRP A 29 6.25 11.07 21.51
N LEU A 30 7.53 11.45 21.36
CA LEU A 30 8.15 12.59 22.04
C LEU A 30 7.53 13.94 21.65
N LEU A 31 7.15 14.10 20.38
CA LEU A 31 6.44 15.29 19.90
C LEU A 31 5.01 15.39 20.45
N GLY A 32 4.48 14.29 21.00
CA GLY A 32 3.12 14.18 21.51
C GLY A 32 2.86 14.91 22.83
N ASP A 33 3.89 15.37 23.53
CA ASP A 33 3.77 16.10 24.80
C ASP A 33 3.51 17.60 24.62
N VAL A 34 3.51 18.08 23.37
CA VAL A 34 3.23 19.48 23.06
C VAL A 34 1.72 19.74 23.11
N PRO A 35 1.24 20.75 23.87
CA PRO A 35 -0.17 21.09 23.92
C PRO A 35 -0.68 21.46 22.52
N TYR A 36 -1.60 20.65 22.02
CA TYR A 36 -2.13 20.76 20.68
C TYR A 36 -3.48 21.49 20.70
N ASP A 37 -3.49 22.70 20.15
CA ASP A 37 -4.71 23.46 19.95
C ASP A 37 -5.51 22.86 18.77
N ARG A 38 -6.67 22.27 19.08
CA ARG A 38 -7.54 21.61 18.11
C ARG A 38 -8.25 22.62 17.20
N GLU A 39 -8.38 23.88 17.63
CA GLU A 39 -9.15 24.94 16.95
C GLU A 39 -8.25 25.99 16.28
N GLY A 40 -6.98 26.07 16.70
CA GLY A 40 -5.99 26.96 16.10
C GLY A 40 -5.56 26.59 14.67
N GLY A 41 -4.91 27.54 13.99
CA GLY A 41 -4.35 27.35 12.64
C GLY A 41 -3.26 26.28 12.56
N LYS A 42 -2.72 26.07 11.35
CA LYS A 42 -1.61 25.12 11.14
C LYS A 42 -0.41 25.53 11.97
N SER A 43 0.03 24.65 12.87
CA SER A 43 1.19 24.88 13.72
C SER A 43 2.46 24.32 13.09
N ALA A 44 3.64 24.79 13.50
CA ALA A 44 4.92 24.21 13.09
C ALA A 44 4.98 22.68 13.36
N TRP A 45 4.27 22.23 14.41
CA TRP A 45 4.17 20.82 14.76
C TRP A 45 3.42 19.98 13.72
N ASP A 46 2.43 20.55 13.03
CA ASP A 46 1.71 19.85 11.94
C ASP A 46 2.66 19.49 10.79
N TYR A 47 3.66 20.33 10.52
CA TYR A 47 4.69 20.07 9.52
C TYR A 47 5.65 18.97 9.98
N CYS A 48 6.07 18.96 11.25
CA CYS A 48 6.89 17.88 11.81
C CYS A 48 6.18 16.52 11.71
N TYR A 49 4.90 16.46 12.09
CA TYR A 49 4.10 15.24 11.95
C TYR A 49 3.95 14.82 10.49
N SER A 50 3.75 15.77 9.57
CA SER A 50 3.69 15.46 8.14
C SER A 50 5.01 14.84 7.64
N VAL A 51 6.16 15.39 8.00
CA VAL A 51 7.47 14.83 7.62
C VAL A 51 7.61 13.38 8.11
N ILE A 52 7.26 13.11 9.36
CA ILE A 52 7.31 11.75 9.92
C ILE A 52 6.38 10.80 9.16
N ILE A 53 5.15 11.24 8.88
CA ILE A 53 4.18 10.44 8.12
C ILE A 53 4.70 10.12 6.72
N TYR A 54 5.26 11.09 6.00
CA TYR A 54 5.85 10.85 4.69
C TYR A 54 7.06 9.91 4.74
N ALA A 55 7.93 10.12 5.74
CA ALA A 55 9.13 9.33 5.95
C ALA A 55 8.83 7.84 6.19
N VAL A 56 7.74 7.53 6.88
CA VAL A 56 7.33 6.15 7.14
C VAL A 56 6.37 5.61 6.07
N GLY A 57 5.47 6.46 5.57
CA GLY A 57 4.40 6.07 4.66
C GLY A 57 4.90 5.61 3.29
N VAL A 58 5.90 6.29 2.72
CA VAL A 58 6.48 5.90 1.42
C VAL A 58 7.11 4.51 1.46
N PRO A 59 8.10 4.23 2.33
CA PRO A 59 8.70 2.89 2.39
C PRO A 59 7.71 1.83 2.88
N GLY A 60 6.79 2.16 3.80
CA GLY A 60 5.73 1.23 4.22
C GLY A 60 4.82 0.80 3.08
N THR A 61 4.43 1.73 2.20
CA THR A 61 3.61 1.44 1.01
C THR A 61 4.35 0.56 0.01
N VAL A 62 5.63 0.86 -0.24
CA VAL A 62 6.46 0.03 -1.14
C VAL A 62 6.57 -1.40 -0.61
N SER A 63 6.84 -1.57 0.68
CA SER A 63 6.91 -2.91 1.28
C SER A 63 5.57 -3.65 1.26
N ALA A 64 4.44 -2.95 1.42
CA ALA A 64 3.12 -3.55 1.28
C ALA A 64 2.88 -4.09 -0.15
N VAL A 65 3.31 -3.34 -1.17
CA VAL A 65 3.27 -3.82 -2.56
C VAL A 65 4.19 -5.01 -2.77
N LEU A 66 5.40 -5.01 -2.21
CA LEU A 66 6.32 -6.15 -2.30
C LEU A 66 5.74 -7.41 -1.67
N ILE A 67 5.11 -7.30 -0.50
CA ILE A 67 4.40 -8.41 0.15
C ILE A 67 3.27 -8.92 -0.76
N GLY A 68 2.42 -8.01 -1.28
CA GLY A 68 1.33 -8.38 -2.17
C GLY A 68 1.83 -9.08 -3.44
N TYR A 69 2.89 -8.55 -4.03
CA TYR A 69 3.53 -9.13 -5.22
C TYR A 69 4.06 -10.54 -4.95
N ALA A 70 4.85 -10.70 -3.88
CA ALA A 70 5.41 -11.98 -3.48
C ALA A 70 4.33 -13.03 -3.19
N LEU A 71 3.27 -12.64 -2.46
CA LEU A 71 2.20 -13.55 -2.06
C LEU A 71 1.30 -13.97 -3.24
N PHE A 72 0.86 -13.00 -4.05
CA PHE A 72 -0.21 -13.26 -5.01
C PHE A 72 0.27 -13.55 -6.43
N LEU A 73 1.37 -12.91 -6.86
CA LEU A 73 1.89 -13.05 -8.23
C LEU A 73 2.97 -14.13 -8.28
N THR A 74 4.06 -13.97 -7.51
CA THR A 74 5.19 -14.91 -7.52
C THR A 74 4.92 -16.17 -6.69
N ARG A 75 4.01 -16.10 -5.72
CA ARG A 75 3.69 -17.16 -4.76
C ARG A 75 4.92 -17.65 -3.99
N THR A 76 5.82 -16.73 -3.68
CA THR A 76 7.01 -17.00 -2.86
C THR A 76 6.59 -17.22 -1.41
N ASN A 77 7.28 -18.12 -0.72
CA ASN A 77 7.09 -18.29 0.71
C ASN A 77 7.56 -17.02 1.44
N LEU A 78 6.66 -16.38 2.19
CA LEU A 78 6.98 -15.16 2.93
C LEU A 78 7.97 -15.39 4.09
N LEU A 79 8.26 -16.65 4.43
CA LEU A 79 9.29 -17.00 5.41
C LEU A 79 10.70 -16.93 4.80
N GLU A 80 10.82 -16.96 3.47
CA GLU A 80 12.10 -16.93 2.75
C GLU A 80 12.50 -15.52 2.31
N VAL A 81 11.59 -14.55 2.40
CA VAL A 81 11.88 -13.16 2.07
C VAL A 81 12.57 -12.44 3.23
N ASN A 82 13.34 -11.40 2.93
CA ASN A 82 14.00 -10.61 3.96
C ASN A 82 12.96 -9.90 4.85
N PHE A 83 12.81 -10.41 6.08
CA PHE A 83 11.80 -9.90 7.02
C PHE A 83 11.92 -8.39 7.27
N LEU A 84 13.14 -7.86 7.30
CA LEU A 84 13.40 -6.46 7.60
C LEU A 84 12.98 -5.52 6.46
N VAL A 85 13.03 -5.97 5.21
CA VAL A 85 12.64 -5.13 4.06
C VAL A 85 11.13 -5.22 3.81
N TYR A 86 10.54 -6.38 4.10
CA TYR A 86 9.12 -6.63 3.82
C TYR A 86 8.22 -6.20 4.99
N PHE A 87 8.49 -6.62 6.21
CA PHE A 87 7.54 -6.46 7.32
C PHE A 87 7.81 -5.24 8.18
N VAL A 88 9.07 -4.93 8.49
CA VAL A 88 9.43 -3.81 9.38
C VAL A 88 8.85 -2.47 8.88
N PRO A 89 8.91 -2.11 7.59
CA PRO A 89 8.35 -0.84 7.12
C PRO A 89 6.83 -0.75 7.27
N VAL A 90 6.12 -1.85 7.03
CA VAL A 90 4.66 -1.92 7.17
C VAL A 90 4.26 -1.81 8.65
N ILE A 91 4.94 -2.52 9.53
CA ILE A 91 4.71 -2.47 10.98
C ILE A 91 5.03 -1.06 11.51
N GLY A 92 6.17 -0.50 11.11
CA GLY A 92 6.58 0.86 11.50
C GLY A 92 5.59 1.92 11.03
N MET A 93 5.05 1.78 9.81
CA MET A 93 3.97 2.62 9.29
C MET A 93 2.71 2.53 10.13
N GLY A 94 2.23 1.31 10.39
CA GLY A 94 1.05 1.10 11.23
C GLY A 94 1.22 1.71 12.62
N LEU A 95 2.35 1.47 13.28
CA LEU A 95 2.63 1.98 14.61
C LEU A 95 2.70 3.51 14.64
N THR A 96 3.43 4.12 13.70
CA THR A 96 3.61 5.57 13.64
C THR A 96 2.29 6.27 13.32
N TYR A 97 1.53 5.77 12.35
CA TYR A 97 0.23 6.35 12.02
C TYR A 97 -0.73 6.21 13.20
N TRP A 98 -0.81 5.04 13.83
CA TRP A 98 -1.65 4.85 15.00
C TRP A 98 -1.30 5.82 16.15
N LEU A 99 0.00 6.07 16.37
CA LEU A 99 0.45 6.97 17.43
C LEU A 99 0.07 8.43 17.15
N ILE A 100 0.29 8.89 15.92
CA ILE A 100 -0.05 10.25 15.49
C ILE A 100 -1.57 10.44 15.43
N GLY A 101 -2.30 9.46 14.89
CA GLY A 101 -3.76 9.52 14.73
C GLY A 101 -4.53 9.56 16.04
N ARG A 102 -3.94 9.12 17.16
CA ARG A 102 -4.48 9.32 18.51
C ARG A 102 -4.41 10.77 18.99
N ARG A 103 -3.54 11.58 18.40
CA ARG A 103 -3.27 12.95 18.85
C ARG A 103 -3.85 13.98 17.88
N VAL A 104 -3.63 13.79 16.59
CA VAL A 104 -3.96 14.73 15.51
C VAL A 104 -4.82 14.05 14.45
N ALA A 105 -5.84 14.78 13.96
CA ALA A 105 -6.63 14.35 12.81
C ALA A 105 -5.78 14.47 11.53
N PHE A 106 -5.66 13.38 10.77
CA PHE A 106 -4.79 13.34 9.59
C PHE A 106 -5.21 14.34 8.50
N GLU A 107 -6.48 14.73 8.45
CA GLU A 107 -7.03 15.71 7.51
C GLU A 107 -6.41 17.10 7.69
N ARG A 108 -5.93 17.43 8.90
CA ARG A 108 -5.25 18.70 9.19
C ARG A 108 -3.80 18.72 8.70
N LEU A 109 -3.17 17.55 8.55
CA LEU A 109 -1.76 17.46 8.23
C LEU A 109 -1.49 17.91 6.78
N PRO A 110 -0.54 18.83 6.57
CA PRO A 110 -0.25 19.35 5.24
C PRO A 110 0.24 18.21 4.34
N GLY A 111 -0.43 18.02 3.20
CA GLY A 111 -0.04 17.02 2.21
C GLY A 111 -0.58 15.60 2.45
N PHE A 112 -1.17 15.29 3.61
CA PHE A 112 -1.65 13.94 3.90
C PHE A 112 -2.60 13.39 2.83
N GLY A 113 -3.54 14.23 2.35
CA GLY A 113 -4.45 13.84 1.27
C GLY A 113 -3.76 13.44 -0.04
N ARG A 114 -2.59 13.99 -0.34
CA ARG A 114 -1.77 13.57 -1.49
C ARG A 114 -1.12 12.22 -1.23
N LEU A 115 -0.56 12.01 -0.04
CA LEU A 115 0.05 10.74 0.33
C LEU A 115 -0.97 9.61 0.35
N SER A 116 -2.11 9.79 1.03
CA SER A 116 -3.18 8.79 1.06
C SER A 116 -3.76 8.53 -0.33
N GLY A 117 -3.91 9.58 -1.15
CA GLY A 117 -4.30 9.46 -2.56
C GLY A 117 -3.31 8.62 -3.37
N LEU A 118 -1.99 8.82 -3.19
CA LEU A 118 -0.96 8.01 -3.83
C LEU A 118 -1.01 6.55 -3.35
N MET A 119 -1.15 6.32 -2.04
CA MET A 119 -1.29 4.98 -1.47
C MET A 119 -2.51 4.26 -2.06
N LEU A 120 -3.64 4.94 -2.17
CA LEU A 120 -4.86 4.41 -2.77
C LEU A 120 -4.67 4.11 -4.25
N LEU A 121 -4.03 5.01 -5.00
CA LEU A 121 -3.75 4.81 -6.42
C LEU A 121 -2.86 3.58 -6.64
N ILE A 122 -1.79 3.45 -5.85
CA ILE A 122 -0.90 2.27 -5.87
C ILE A 122 -1.68 1.00 -5.54
N ALA A 123 -2.51 1.02 -4.49
CA ALA A 123 -3.33 -0.12 -4.10
C ALA A 123 -4.34 -0.51 -5.19
N LEU A 124 -4.98 0.48 -5.83
CA LEU A 124 -5.94 0.25 -6.91
C LEU A 124 -5.24 -0.31 -8.15
N SER A 125 -4.12 0.29 -8.57
CA SER A 125 -3.33 -0.18 -9.71
C SER A 125 -2.81 -1.60 -9.49
N PHE A 126 -2.26 -1.88 -8.30
CA PHE A 126 -1.82 -3.21 -7.94
C PHE A 126 -3.01 -4.19 -7.89
N GLY A 127 -4.14 -3.79 -7.32
CA GLY A 127 -5.37 -4.56 -7.30
C GLY A 127 -5.87 -4.92 -8.71
N THR A 128 -5.82 -3.97 -9.65
CA THR A 128 -6.14 -4.23 -11.06
C THR A 128 -5.19 -5.28 -11.65
N VAL A 129 -3.88 -5.10 -11.52
CA VAL A 129 -2.90 -6.09 -12.02
C VAL A 129 -3.12 -7.47 -11.39
N LEU A 130 -3.41 -7.51 -10.09
CA LEU A 130 -3.70 -8.74 -9.35
C LEU A 130 -4.96 -9.45 -9.87
N VAL A 131 -6.03 -8.70 -10.10
CA VAL A 131 -7.27 -9.22 -10.66
C VAL A 131 -7.01 -9.75 -12.08
N LEU A 132 -6.29 -9.00 -12.92
CA LEU A 132 -5.91 -9.45 -14.26
C LEU A 132 -5.07 -10.73 -14.22
N SER A 133 -4.08 -10.82 -13.31
CA SER A 133 -3.20 -11.98 -13.20
C SER A 133 -3.91 -13.21 -12.65
N LYS A 134 -4.82 -13.06 -11.69
CA LYS A 134 -5.59 -14.15 -11.08
C LYS A 134 -6.75 -14.62 -11.94
N LEU A 135 -7.45 -13.72 -12.63
CA LEU A 135 -8.61 -14.07 -13.44
C LEU A 135 -8.23 -14.87 -14.70
N ARG A 136 -6.94 -15.10 -14.98
CA ARG A 136 -6.50 -15.83 -16.19
C ARG A 136 -7.17 -15.30 -17.46
N ILE A 137 -7.61 -14.04 -17.47
CA ILE A 137 -8.22 -13.39 -18.66
C ILE A 137 -7.16 -13.19 -19.76
N LEU A 138 -5.87 -13.42 -19.45
CA LEU A 138 -4.77 -13.56 -20.40
C LEU A 138 -4.50 -15.01 -20.88
N VAL A 139 -5.33 -16.01 -20.55
CA VAL A 139 -5.29 -17.33 -21.23
C VAL A 139 -5.96 -17.28 -22.62
N GLY A 140 -6.55 -16.13 -22.97
CA GLY A 140 -7.26 -15.94 -24.23
C GLY A 140 -6.46 -15.46 -25.43
N PHE A 141 -5.14 -15.25 -25.37
CA PHE A 141 -4.41 -14.97 -26.64
C PHE A 141 -4.09 -16.24 -27.43
N PHE A 142 -4.33 -17.43 -26.84
CA PHE A 142 -4.25 -18.74 -27.50
C PHE A 142 -5.61 -19.45 -27.67
N ALA A 143 -6.69 -18.89 -27.13
CA ALA A 143 -8.02 -19.31 -27.54
C ALA A 143 -8.33 -18.55 -28.84
N SER A 144 -8.53 -19.27 -29.94
CA SER A 144 -8.93 -18.69 -31.24
C SER A 144 -9.91 -17.55 -31.04
N PHE A 145 -9.73 -16.44 -31.77
CA PHE A 145 -10.56 -15.24 -31.70
C PHE A 145 -12.07 -15.55 -31.60
N GLU A 146 -12.52 -16.63 -32.24
CA GLU A 146 -13.86 -17.23 -32.17
C GLU A 146 -14.34 -17.62 -30.77
N VAL A 147 -13.50 -18.24 -29.93
CA VAL A 147 -13.83 -18.63 -28.56
C VAL A 147 -14.00 -17.40 -27.67
N LEU A 148 -13.18 -16.36 -27.91
CA LEU A 148 -13.24 -15.11 -27.17
C LEU A 148 -14.51 -14.32 -27.52
N LEU A 149 -14.89 -14.32 -28.81
CA LEU A 149 -16.13 -13.74 -29.30
C LEU A 149 -17.36 -14.50 -28.77
N GLY A 150 -17.33 -15.84 -28.76
CA GLY A 150 -18.38 -16.68 -28.20
C GLY A 150 -18.57 -16.48 -26.69
N LEU A 151 -17.48 -16.41 -25.93
CA LEU A 151 -17.52 -16.11 -24.49
C LEU A 151 -18.06 -14.70 -24.23
N GLY A 152 -17.65 -13.71 -25.03
CA GLY A 152 -18.14 -12.34 -24.95
C GLY A 152 -19.66 -12.26 -25.13
N VAL A 153 -20.20 -12.95 -26.14
CA VAL A 153 -21.65 -13.05 -26.38
C VAL A 153 -22.36 -13.74 -25.20
N LEU A 154 -21.79 -14.82 -24.66
CA LEU A 154 -22.39 -15.57 -23.55
C LEU A 154 -22.46 -14.73 -22.28
N VAL A 155 -21.38 -14.02 -21.93
CA VAL A 155 -21.35 -13.10 -20.78
C VAL A 155 -22.32 -11.93 -20.99
N PHE A 156 -22.38 -11.37 -22.19
CA PHE A 156 -23.34 -10.30 -22.52
C PHE A 156 -24.79 -10.76 -22.34
N LEU A 157 -25.14 -11.96 -22.81
CA LEU A 157 -26.47 -12.55 -22.63
C LEU A 157 -26.77 -12.83 -21.15
N ALA A 158 -25.78 -13.31 -20.38
CA ALA A 158 -25.94 -13.53 -18.95
C ALA A 158 -26.21 -12.22 -18.20
N PHE A 159 -25.49 -11.14 -18.52
CA PHE A 159 -25.74 -9.81 -17.97
C PHE A 159 -27.11 -9.26 -18.39
N GLN A 160 -27.52 -9.43 -19.65
CA GLN A 160 -28.84 -9.01 -20.12
C GLN A 160 -29.96 -9.77 -19.40
N TYR A 161 -29.78 -11.07 -19.17
CA TYR A 161 -30.73 -11.91 -18.45
C TYR A 161 -30.81 -11.53 -16.96
N ALA A 162 -29.66 -11.35 -16.31
CA ALA A 162 -29.59 -10.91 -14.92
C ALA A 162 -30.21 -9.51 -14.74
N GLY A 163 -29.93 -8.56 -15.64
CA GLY A 163 -30.50 -7.22 -15.62
C GLY A 163 -32.03 -7.24 -15.79
N ARG A 164 -32.55 -8.06 -16.72
CA ARG A 164 -34.01 -8.22 -16.89
C ARG A 164 -34.71 -8.85 -15.68
N LYS A 165 -33.98 -9.58 -14.83
CA LYS A 165 -34.50 -10.23 -13.62
C LYS A 165 -34.36 -9.36 -12.36
N LEU A 166 -33.36 -8.47 -12.33
CA LEU A 166 -33.10 -7.55 -11.22
C LEU A 166 -33.83 -6.21 -11.34
N PHE A 167 -34.10 -5.74 -12.57
CA PHE A 167 -34.82 -4.48 -12.83
C PHE A 167 -36.28 -4.71 -13.26
N LYS A 168 -36.88 -5.81 -12.81
CA LYS A 168 -38.32 -6.07 -12.87
C LYS A 168 -38.93 -6.00 -11.48
#